data_AF-A0A9D5N701-F1
#
_entry.id   AF-A0A9D5N701-F1
#
_cell.length_a   1.000
_cell.length_b   1.000
_cell.length_c   1.000
_cell.angle_alpha   90.00
_cell.angle_beta   90.00
_cell.angle_gamma   90.00
#
_symmetry.space_group_name_H-M   'P 1'
#
loop_
_entity.id
_entity.type
_entity.pdbx_description
1 polymer ?
#
loop_
_entity_poly.entity_id
_entity_poly.type
_entity_poly.pdbx_seq_one_letter_code
_entity_poly.pdbx_strand_id
1 'polypeptide(L)'
;MPTDGTYIEGTITPVAESSFSGDSPAGFYPFTLSDAGLVQMHFITHANQVLRIKVIDADENQLLDAWLDSMASPGDYSFYLDPGSYSVCVYVSYADTSGDYRFSLKETPLHMPPENIVCDQSYEGFFHSSSDDTIHEQHTFRLTASAPVSSIECSSTVGLELTIRNLNENILYSMITDNGRHEELQLPPGEYLLMVESFGTAGEYSFRVHTAGTSDQEGAAAEQTTADSLVSDQSPETDPITINKGDESAVSPDDNNDEPAASPDDNNDEPAASPGAKGPVAWLKENLLSPETFVGAIVVGVLVNKISDLLSKKKD
;
A
#
# COMPACT_ATOMS: atom_id res chain seq x y z
N MET A 1 -1.72 -23.85 -6.54
CA MET A 1 -1.28 -23.89 -5.13
C MET A 1 -2.28 -23.11 -4.28
N PRO A 2 -2.38 -23.34 -2.95
CA PRO A 2 -3.36 -22.64 -2.11
C PRO A 2 -2.99 -21.17 -1.89
N THR A 3 -4.00 -20.32 -1.71
CA THR A 3 -3.91 -18.89 -1.39
C THR A 3 -4.44 -18.59 0.03
N ASP A 4 -4.42 -19.59 0.92
CA ASP A 4 -4.97 -19.53 2.28
C ASP A 4 -3.93 -19.15 3.35
N GLY A 5 -2.71 -18.79 2.94
CA GLY A 5 -1.57 -18.51 3.82
C GLY A 5 -0.74 -19.74 4.19
N THR A 6 -1.04 -20.93 3.65
CA THR A 6 -0.21 -22.12 3.84
C THR A 6 1.15 -21.95 3.16
N TYR A 7 2.23 -22.35 3.86
CA TYR A 7 3.57 -22.33 3.30
C TYR A 7 3.80 -23.45 2.29
N ILE A 8 4.49 -23.09 1.22
CA ILE A 8 5.00 -23.96 0.18
C ILE A 8 6.52 -23.92 0.27
N GLU A 9 7.14 -25.09 0.29
CA GLU A 9 8.58 -25.24 0.45
C GLU A 9 9.24 -25.60 -0.89
N GLY A 10 10.47 -25.15 -1.08
CA GLY A 10 11.31 -25.49 -2.22
C GLY A 10 12.75 -25.67 -1.78
N THR A 11 13.49 -26.50 -2.51
CA THR A 11 14.92 -26.74 -2.28
C THR A 11 15.66 -26.52 -3.58
N ILE A 12 16.78 -25.82 -3.50
CA ILE A 12 17.65 -25.53 -4.62
C ILE A 12 18.84 -26.49 -4.56
N THR A 13 18.99 -27.27 -5.62
CA THR A 13 20.16 -28.13 -5.80
C THR A 13 21.08 -27.51 -6.85
N PRO A 14 22.39 -27.36 -6.57
CA PRO A 14 23.35 -26.90 -7.56
C PRO A 14 23.31 -27.73 -8.84
N VAL A 15 23.53 -27.06 -9.96
CA VAL A 15 23.66 -27.68 -11.27
C VAL A 15 25.07 -27.48 -11.81
N ALA A 16 25.49 -28.31 -12.75
CA ALA A 16 26.77 -28.09 -13.42
C ALA A 16 26.71 -26.78 -14.22
N GLU A 17 27.79 -25.99 -14.19
CA GLU A 17 27.85 -24.69 -14.92
C GLU A 17 27.50 -24.84 -16.40
N SER A 18 27.93 -25.94 -17.04
CA SER A 18 27.62 -26.24 -18.45
C SER A 18 26.15 -26.47 -18.76
N SER A 19 25.32 -26.67 -17.74
CA SER A 19 23.87 -26.92 -17.84
C SER A 19 23.02 -25.76 -17.33
N PHE A 20 23.66 -24.69 -16.82
CA PHE A 20 22.96 -23.55 -16.26
C PHE A 20 22.63 -22.52 -17.35
N SER A 21 21.36 -22.17 -17.48
CA SER A 21 20.91 -21.09 -18.37
C SER A 21 20.45 -19.84 -17.62
N GLY A 22 20.11 -19.93 -16.32
CA GLY A 22 19.48 -18.84 -15.55
C GLY A 22 18.04 -18.51 -15.96
N ASP A 23 17.63 -18.90 -17.17
CA ASP A 23 16.32 -18.60 -17.75
C ASP A 23 15.24 -19.60 -17.36
N SER A 24 15.60 -20.76 -16.80
CA SER A 24 14.65 -21.75 -16.31
C SER A 24 14.41 -21.57 -14.81
N PRO A 25 13.14 -21.51 -14.35
CA PRO A 25 12.86 -21.38 -12.94
C PRO A 25 13.32 -22.63 -12.18
N ALA A 26 13.95 -22.42 -11.03
CA ALA A 26 14.21 -23.47 -10.06
C ALA A 26 12.91 -23.96 -9.39
N GLY A 27 11.88 -23.09 -9.34
CA GLY A 27 10.54 -23.45 -8.90
C GLY A 27 9.46 -22.71 -9.69
N PHE A 28 8.42 -23.43 -10.10
CA PHE A 28 7.27 -22.88 -10.83
C PHE A 28 5.98 -23.31 -10.14
N TYR A 29 5.20 -22.34 -9.66
CA TYR A 29 4.04 -22.58 -8.82
C TYR A 29 2.82 -21.84 -9.37
N PRO A 30 1.92 -22.52 -10.09
CA PRO A 30 0.70 -21.90 -10.60
C PRO A 30 -0.37 -21.79 -9.51
N PHE A 31 -1.13 -20.70 -9.53
CA PHE A 31 -2.33 -20.47 -8.70
C PHE A 31 -3.44 -19.79 -9.50
N THR A 32 -4.64 -19.83 -8.95
CA THR A 32 -5.84 -19.26 -9.58
C THR A 32 -6.64 -18.49 -8.54
N LEU A 33 -7.15 -17.33 -8.92
CA LEU A 33 -8.09 -16.56 -8.11
C LEU A 33 -9.49 -16.68 -8.70
N SER A 34 -10.48 -16.91 -7.85
CA SER A 34 -11.89 -17.00 -8.28
C SER A 34 -12.58 -15.64 -8.26
N ASP A 35 -12.17 -14.79 -7.32
CA ASP A 35 -12.63 -13.43 -7.14
C ASP A 35 -11.44 -12.47 -7.26
N ALA A 36 -11.72 -11.20 -7.56
CA ALA A 36 -10.69 -10.18 -7.55
C ALA A 36 -10.24 -9.94 -6.10
N GLY A 37 -8.99 -9.60 -5.87
CA GLY A 37 -8.51 -9.47 -4.49
C GLY A 37 -7.06 -9.04 -4.31
N LEU A 38 -6.75 -8.74 -3.04
CA LEU A 38 -5.39 -8.50 -2.58
C LEU A 38 -4.72 -9.85 -2.29
N VAL A 39 -3.61 -10.12 -2.96
CA VAL A 39 -2.73 -11.26 -2.69
C VAL A 39 -1.48 -10.77 -1.98
N GLN A 40 -1.27 -11.25 -0.76
CA GLN A 40 -0.06 -10.98 0.02
C GLN A 40 0.87 -12.18 -0.03
N MET A 41 2.13 -11.94 -0.38
CA MET A 41 3.18 -12.96 -0.40
C MET A 41 4.19 -12.70 0.70
N HIS A 42 4.43 -13.71 1.54
CA HIS A 42 5.54 -13.71 2.50
C HIS A 42 6.56 -14.77 2.06
N PHE A 43 7.78 -14.33 1.71
CA PHE A 43 8.83 -15.18 1.17
C PHE A 43 10.05 -15.22 2.09
N ILE A 44 10.53 -16.43 2.39
CA ILE A 44 11.71 -16.68 3.23
C ILE A 44 12.70 -17.52 2.44
N THR A 45 13.98 -17.18 2.48
CA THR A 45 15.05 -18.01 1.90
C THR A 45 16.27 -18.13 2.80
N HIS A 46 16.90 -19.29 2.77
CA HIS A 46 18.24 -19.54 3.31
C HIS A 46 19.19 -20.01 2.20
N ALA A 47 18.95 -19.60 0.96
CA ALA A 47 19.87 -19.85 -0.13
C ALA A 47 21.20 -19.12 0.09
N ASN A 48 22.30 -19.73 -0.35
CA ASN A 48 23.64 -19.15 -0.26
C ASN A 48 23.87 -17.98 -1.25
N GLN A 49 22.92 -17.72 -2.15
CA GLN A 49 22.95 -16.66 -3.16
C GLN A 49 21.58 -15.98 -3.27
N VAL A 50 21.55 -14.80 -3.89
CA VAL A 50 20.32 -14.04 -4.21
C VAL A 50 19.40 -14.87 -5.13
N LEU A 51 18.11 -14.93 -4.81
CA LEU A 51 17.06 -15.51 -5.65
C LEU A 51 16.29 -14.43 -6.41
N ARG A 52 15.89 -14.73 -7.66
CA ARG A 52 14.85 -13.95 -8.37
C ARG A 52 13.49 -14.49 -8.00
N ILE A 53 12.56 -13.61 -7.69
CA ILE A 53 11.16 -13.97 -7.48
C ILE A 53 10.34 -13.18 -8.48
N LYS A 54 9.63 -13.90 -9.35
CA LYS A 54 8.67 -13.31 -10.28
C LYS A 54 7.26 -13.76 -9.96
N VAL A 55 6.31 -12.84 -10.14
CA VAL A 55 4.88 -13.16 -10.24
C VAL A 55 4.46 -12.75 -11.63
N ILE A 56 3.87 -13.69 -12.36
CA ILE A 56 3.40 -13.46 -13.74
C ILE A 56 1.93 -13.84 -13.88
N ASP A 57 1.23 -13.16 -14.78
CA ASP A 57 -0.12 -13.54 -15.20
C ASP A 57 -0.10 -14.64 -16.29
N ALA A 58 -1.29 -14.98 -16.80
CA ALA A 58 -1.46 -16.01 -17.83
C ALA A 58 -0.85 -15.64 -19.19
N ASP A 59 -0.65 -14.34 -19.46
CA ASP A 59 -0.05 -13.81 -20.68
C ASP A 59 1.45 -13.58 -20.53
N GLU A 60 2.04 -14.06 -19.41
CA GLU A 60 3.44 -13.89 -19.02
C GLU A 60 3.85 -12.44 -18.71
N ASN A 61 2.87 -11.54 -18.49
CA ASN A 61 3.18 -10.19 -18.03
C ASN A 61 3.69 -10.24 -16.59
N GLN A 62 4.71 -9.45 -16.32
CA GLN A 62 5.45 -9.48 -15.05
C GLN A 62 4.84 -8.51 -14.03
N LEU A 63 4.19 -9.05 -13.00
CA LEU A 63 3.56 -8.29 -11.91
C LEU A 63 4.54 -8.02 -10.76
N LEU A 64 5.55 -8.89 -10.59
CA LEU A 64 6.66 -8.73 -9.67
C LEU A 64 7.95 -9.17 -10.34
N ASP A 65 9.04 -8.46 -10.04
CA ASP A 65 10.41 -8.93 -10.27
C ASP A 65 11.31 -8.45 -9.16
N ALA A 66 11.49 -9.30 -8.16
CA ALA A 66 12.24 -9.01 -6.95
C ALA A 66 13.50 -9.86 -6.89
N TRP A 67 14.51 -9.29 -6.24
CA TRP A 67 15.74 -9.97 -5.86
C TRP A 67 15.82 -10.03 -4.35
N LEU A 68 15.98 -11.24 -3.79
CA LEU A 68 16.01 -11.46 -2.35
C LEU A 68 17.15 -12.40 -1.98
N ASP A 69 18.05 -11.94 -1.11
CA ASP A 69 19.06 -12.80 -0.47
C ASP A 69 18.65 -13.17 0.95
N SER A 70 19.39 -14.10 1.55
CA SER A 70 19.13 -14.60 2.91
C SER A 70 19.29 -13.54 4.00
N MET A 71 20.04 -12.45 3.77
CA MET A 71 20.25 -11.39 4.77
C MET A 71 19.12 -10.35 4.75
N ALA A 72 18.48 -10.17 3.59
CA ALA A 72 17.30 -9.34 3.41
C ALA A 72 15.98 -10.11 3.61
N SER A 73 16.04 -11.42 3.83
CA SER A 73 14.88 -12.28 4.11
C SER A 73 14.34 -12.02 5.54
N PRO A 74 13.00 -11.98 5.74
CA PRO A 74 11.93 -12.24 4.77
C PRO A 74 11.64 -11.07 3.83
N GLY A 75 11.05 -11.37 2.67
CA GLY A 75 10.44 -10.39 1.76
C GLY A 75 8.92 -10.47 1.79
N ASP A 76 8.27 -9.31 1.96
CA ASP A 76 6.81 -9.17 1.93
C ASP A 76 6.37 -8.39 0.68
N TYR A 77 5.41 -8.94 -0.06
CA TYR A 77 4.91 -8.36 -1.30
C TYR A 77 3.39 -8.37 -1.33
N SER A 78 2.78 -7.46 -2.09
CA SER A 78 1.33 -7.31 -2.18
C SER A 78 0.93 -6.99 -3.61
N PHE A 79 -0.13 -7.63 -4.09
CA PHE A 79 -0.63 -7.52 -5.46
C PHE A 79 -2.14 -7.39 -5.45
N TYR A 80 -2.67 -6.47 -6.25
CA TYR A 80 -4.09 -6.38 -6.52
C TYR A 80 -4.38 -7.07 -7.84
N LEU A 81 -5.09 -8.19 -7.79
CA LEU A 81 -5.24 -9.10 -8.92
C LEU A 81 -6.72 -9.33 -9.25
N ASP A 82 -6.99 -9.42 -10.55
CA ASP A 82 -8.27 -9.86 -11.08
C ASP A 82 -8.47 -11.37 -10.89
N PRO A 83 -9.72 -11.88 -11.06
CA PRO A 83 -9.96 -13.31 -11.23
C PRO A 83 -9.15 -13.83 -12.41
N GLY A 84 -8.36 -14.88 -12.21
CA GLY A 84 -7.42 -15.29 -13.24
C GLY A 84 -6.46 -16.40 -12.83
N SER A 85 -5.54 -16.71 -13.74
CA SER A 85 -4.46 -17.66 -13.53
C SER A 85 -3.13 -16.91 -13.47
N TYR A 86 -2.32 -17.27 -12.48
CA TYR A 86 -1.06 -16.60 -12.17
C TYR A 86 -0.01 -17.64 -11.78
N SER A 87 1.28 -17.25 -11.79
CA SER A 87 2.36 -18.11 -11.35
C SER A 87 3.41 -17.36 -10.55
N VAL A 88 3.83 -17.96 -9.43
CA VAL A 88 5.06 -17.57 -8.74
C VAL A 88 6.21 -18.38 -9.32
N CYS A 89 7.26 -17.70 -9.77
CA CYS A 89 8.45 -18.30 -10.36
C CYS A 89 9.67 -17.91 -9.54
N VAL A 90 10.46 -18.90 -9.12
CA VAL A 90 11.72 -18.70 -8.40
C VAL A 90 12.87 -19.05 -9.33
N TYR A 91 13.79 -18.13 -9.56
CA TYR A 91 14.99 -18.35 -10.37
C TYR A 91 16.24 -18.22 -9.51
N VAL A 92 17.30 -18.89 -9.94
CA VAL A 92 18.62 -18.80 -9.33
C VAL A 92 19.55 -18.07 -10.29
N SER A 93 20.43 -17.24 -9.75
CA SER A 93 21.35 -16.41 -10.55
C SER A 93 22.65 -17.13 -10.91
N TYR A 94 23.01 -18.18 -10.15
CA TYR A 94 24.28 -18.89 -10.30
C TYR A 94 24.08 -20.41 -10.22
N ALA A 95 24.90 -21.17 -10.95
CA ALA A 95 24.82 -22.62 -11.03
C ALA A 95 25.10 -23.33 -9.69
N ASP A 96 25.94 -22.73 -8.85
CA ASP A 96 26.32 -23.22 -7.52
C ASP A 96 25.35 -22.78 -6.40
N THR A 97 24.25 -22.11 -6.76
CA THR A 97 23.21 -21.74 -5.79
C THR A 97 22.64 -23.00 -5.14
N SER A 98 22.54 -22.98 -3.82
CA SER A 98 22.00 -24.06 -2.99
C SER A 98 21.28 -23.49 -1.79
N GLY A 99 20.40 -24.30 -1.21
CA GLY A 99 19.68 -23.98 0.02
C GLY A 99 18.20 -24.24 -0.13
N ASP A 100 17.40 -23.60 0.71
CA ASP A 100 15.95 -23.74 0.71
C ASP A 100 15.24 -22.38 0.67
N TYR A 101 13.97 -22.45 0.34
CA TYR A 101 13.05 -21.34 0.47
C TYR A 101 11.67 -21.86 0.83
N ARG A 102 10.87 -20.98 1.41
CA ARG A 102 9.45 -21.19 1.58
C ARG A 102 8.70 -19.90 1.40
N PHE A 103 7.48 -19.99 0.90
CA PHE A 103 6.63 -18.82 0.77
C PHE A 103 5.18 -19.18 1.02
N SER A 104 4.37 -18.19 1.40
CA SER A 104 2.92 -18.32 1.49
C SER A 104 2.27 -17.24 0.65
N LEU A 105 1.09 -17.56 0.10
CA LEU A 105 0.20 -16.58 -0.49
C LEU A 105 -1.07 -16.54 0.34
N LYS A 106 -1.51 -15.33 0.71
CA LYS A 106 -2.78 -15.09 1.38
C LYS A 106 -3.62 -14.14 0.55
N GLU A 107 -4.76 -14.63 0.09
CA GLU A 107 -5.76 -13.87 -0.65
C GLU A 107 -6.78 -13.24 0.32
N THR A 108 -7.11 -11.99 0.05
CA THR A 108 -8.25 -11.28 0.64
C THR A 108 -9.13 -10.81 -0.51
N PRO A 109 -10.32 -11.43 -0.72
CA PRO A 109 -11.23 -11.01 -1.78
C PRO A 109 -11.66 -9.56 -1.61
N LEU A 110 -11.64 -8.80 -2.71
CA LEU A 110 -12.07 -7.40 -2.79
C LEU A 110 -13.23 -7.29 -3.76
N HIS A 111 -14.16 -6.39 -3.46
CA HIS A 111 -15.35 -6.18 -4.28
C HIS A 111 -15.29 -4.81 -4.93
N MET A 112 -15.39 -4.77 -6.26
CA MET A 112 -15.50 -3.51 -6.97
C MET A 112 -16.87 -2.85 -6.74
N PRO A 113 -16.95 -1.50 -6.71
CA PRO A 113 -18.23 -0.82 -6.63
C PRO A 113 -19.11 -1.17 -7.84
N PRO A 114 -20.44 -1.20 -7.68
CA PRO A 114 -21.35 -1.37 -8.80
C PRO A 114 -21.24 -0.18 -9.77
N GLU A 115 -21.51 -0.41 -11.07
CA GLU A 115 -21.53 0.66 -12.08
C GLU A 115 -22.49 1.81 -11.72
N ASN A 116 -23.59 1.52 -11.00
CA ASN A 116 -24.55 2.51 -10.56
C ASN A 116 -24.41 2.72 -9.04
N ILE A 117 -24.06 3.94 -8.66
CA ILE A 117 -23.85 4.35 -7.28
C ILE A 117 -24.87 5.42 -6.88
N VAL A 118 -25.16 5.48 -5.59
CA VAL A 118 -26.04 6.49 -4.99
C VAL A 118 -25.28 7.29 -3.95
N CYS A 119 -25.75 8.51 -3.69
CA CYS A 119 -25.20 9.31 -2.61
C CYS A 119 -25.41 8.66 -1.24
N ASP A 120 -24.61 9.13 -0.27
CA ASP A 120 -24.65 8.79 1.15
C ASP A 120 -24.28 7.32 1.46
N GLN A 121 -23.76 6.57 0.49
CA GLN A 121 -23.13 5.26 0.64
C GLN A 121 -21.62 5.34 0.43
N SER A 122 -20.87 4.56 1.20
CA SER A 122 -19.43 4.39 1.02
C SER A 122 -19.16 3.26 0.02
N TYR A 123 -18.22 3.51 -0.89
CA TYR A 123 -17.75 2.55 -1.88
C TYR A 123 -16.24 2.39 -1.74
N GLU A 124 -15.78 1.16 -1.91
CA GLU A 124 -14.37 0.77 -1.88
C GLU A 124 -14.04 0.11 -3.21
N GLY A 125 -12.87 0.39 -3.75
CA GLY A 125 -12.36 -0.22 -4.97
C GLY A 125 -10.84 -0.23 -4.97
N PHE A 126 -10.25 -0.78 -6.02
CA PHE A 126 -8.79 -0.88 -6.11
C PHE A 126 -8.35 -0.86 -7.57
N PHE A 127 -7.11 -0.46 -7.80
CA PHE A 127 -6.42 -0.52 -9.09
C PHE A 127 -5.47 -1.70 -9.14
N HIS A 128 -5.44 -2.39 -10.27
CA HIS A 128 -4.73 -3.64 -10.44
C HIS A 128 -3.22 -3.43 -10.49
N SER A 129 -2.47 -4.45 -10.06
CA SER A 129 -1.03 -4.51 -10.31
C SER A 129 -0.79 -4.80 -11.79
N SER A 130 0.07 -4.03 -12.44
CA SER A 130 0.44 -4.22 -13.84
C SER A 130 1.96 -4.20 -13.99
N SER A 131 2.47 -4.74 -15.10
CA SER A 131 3.89 -4.71 -15.45
C SER A 131 4.41 -3.33 -15.84
N ASP A 132 3.52 -2.38 -16.14
CA ASP A 132 3.86 -1.03 -16.58
C ASP A 132 3.69 -0.03 -15.43
N ASP A 133 4.76 0.72 -15.13
CA ASP A 133 4.82 1.78 -14.10
C ASP A 133 3.88 2.98 -14.38
N THR A 134 3.08 2.94 -15.44
CA THR A 134 2.11 3.99 -15.81
C THR A 134 0.74 3.38 -16.05
N ILE A 135 0.14 2.88 -14.98
CA ILE A 135 -1.26 2.49 -14.93
C ILE A 135 -2.13 3.75 -15.09
N HIS A 136 -2.64 3.99 -16.29
CA HIS A 136 -3.82 4.85 -16.51
C HIS A 136 -5.07 3.95 -16.47
N GLU A 137 -5.35 3.41 -15.29
CA GLU A 137 -6.59 2.69 -15.04
C GLU A 137 -7.62 3.67 -14.48
N GLN A 138 -8.84 3.56 -15.01
CA GLN A 138 -9.91 4.48 -14.71
C GLN A 138 -11.20 3.69 -14.51
N HIS A 139 -11.83 3.88 -13.35
CA HIS A 139 -13.18 3.40 -13.10
C HIS A 139 -14.19 4.51 -13.33
N THR A 140 -15.32 4.18 -13.94
CA THR A 140 -16.40 5.12 -14.22
C THR A 140 -17.70 4.59 -13.63
N PHE A 141 -18.33 5.40 -12.81
CA PHE A 141 -19.58 5.09 -12.13
C PHE A 141 -20.65 6.10 -12.51
N ARG A 142 -21.88 5.63 -12.62
CA ARG A 142 -23.07 6.43 -12.82
C ARG A 142 -23.63 6.82 -11.45
N LEU A 143 -23.50 8.10 -11.10
CA LEU A 143 -23.94 8.65 -9.82
C LEU A 143 -25.35 9.24 -9.96
N THR A 144 -26.28 8.77 -9.13
CA THR A 144 -27.63 9.35 -9.02
C THR A 144 -27.80 10.12 -7.72
N ALA A 145 -28.02 11.42 -7.81
CA ALA A 145 -28.25 12.31 -6.68
C ALA A 145 -29.72 12.76 -6.63
N SER A 146 -30.48 12.28 -5.64
CA SER A 146 -31.89 12.67 -5.43
C SER A 146 -32.06 14.05 -4.77
N ALA A 147 -30.98 14.58 -4.20
CA ALA A 147 -30.89 15.88 -3.54
C ALA A 147 -29.58 16.57 -3.98
N PRO A 148 -29.40 17.88 -3.70
CA PRO A 148 -28.17 18.57 -4.06
C PRO A 148 -26.96 17.88 -3.42
N VAL A 149 -25.91 17.62 -4.20
CA VAL A 149 -24.63 17.14 -3.66
C VAL A 149 -23.99 18.27 -2.87
N SER A 150 -23.54 17.98 -1.64
CA SER A 150 -22.94 18.96 -0.72
C SER A 150 -21.45 18.75 -0.49
N SER A 151 -20.98 17.51 -0.56
CA SER A 151 -19.57 17.19 -0.36
C SER A 151 -19.20 15.83 -0.93
N ILE A 152 -17.91 15.59 -1.04
CA ILE A 152 -17.33 14.30 -1.34
C ILE A 152 -16.16 14.03 -0.42
N GLU A 153 -16.09 12.81 0.10
CA GLU A 153 -14.93 12.28 0.77
C GLU A 153 -14.31 11.17 -0.07
N CYS A 154 -12.99 11.12 -0.10
CA CYS A 154 -12.20 10.11 -0.78
C CYS A 154 -10.98 9.79 0.07
N SER A 155 -10.58 8.52 0.11
CA SER A 155 -9.30 8.08 0.65
C SER A 155 -8.64 7.16 -0.36
N SER A 156 -7.31 7.15 -0.38
CA SER A 156 -6.55 6.30 -1.30
C SER A 156 -5.21 5.93 -0.68
N THR A 157 -4.71 4.76 -1.04
CA THR A 157 -3.33 4.33 -0.78
C THR A 157 -2.35 4.78 -1.87
N VAL A 158 -2.88 5.33 -2.97
CA VAL A 158 -2.16 5.76 -4.17
C VAL A 158 -2.58 7.16 -4.60
N GLY A 159 -1.77 7.80 -5.43
CA GLY A 159 -2.17 9.03 -6.10
C GLY A 159 -3.38 8.78 -7.01
N LEU A 160 -4.45 9.54 -6.79
CA LEU A 160 -5.74 9.38 -7.43
C LEU A 160 -6.30 10.72 -7.89
N GLU A 161 -6.91 10.75 -9.07
CA GLU A 161 -7.80 11.81 -9.52
C GLU A 161 -9.25 11.33 -9.49
N LEU A 162 -10.11 12.11 -8.85
CA LEU A 162 -11.53 11.90 -8.88
C LEU A 162 -12.18 13.07 -9.63
N THR A 163 -12.96 12.77 -10.65
CA THR A 163 -13.72 13.78 -11.40
C THR A 163 -15.21 13.47 -11.39
N ILE A 164 -16.03 14.51 -11.24
CA ILE A 164 -17.48 14.44 -11.47
C ILE A 164 -17.77 15.19 -12.77
N ARG A 165 -18.44 14.52 -13.69
CA ARG A 165 -18.85 15.06 -14.99
C ARG A 165 -20.36 15.01 -15.14
N ASN A 166 -20.91 15.90 -15.96
CA ASN A 166 -22.27 15.71 -16.44
C ASN A 166 -22.34 14.59 -17.49
N LEU A 167 -23.54 14.23 -17.94
CA LEU A 167 -23.75 13.20 -18.97
C LEU A 167 -23.21 13.58 -20.36
N ASN A 168 -22.81 14.84 -20.58
CA ASN A 168 -22.12 15.29 -21.79
C ASN A 168 -20.59 15.31 -21.60
N GLU A 169 -20.09 14.67 -20.53
CA GLU A 169 -18.67 14.58 -20.15
C GLU A 169 -17.99 15.92 -19.83
N ASN A 170 -18.73 17.00 -19.61
CA ASN A 170 -18.14 18.23 -19.09
C ASN A 170 -17.79 18.04 -17.62
N ILE A 171 -16.52 18.31 -17.28
CA ILE A 171 -16.03 18.28 -15.90
C ILE A 171 -16.75 19.37 -15.10
N LEU A 172 -17.42 18.94 -14.03
CA LEU A 172 -18.07 19.82 -13.06
C LEU A 172 -17.21 19.99 -11.80
N TYR A 173 -16.43 18.95 -11.48
CA TYR A 173 -15.55 18.91 -10.31
C TYR A 173 -14.37 17.97 -10.59
N SER A 174 -13.20 18.29 -10.04
CA SER A 174 -12.00 17.45 -10.04
C SER A 174 -11.24 17.65 -8.73
N MET A 175 -10.75 16.56 -8.16
CA MET A 175 -9.86 16.53 -7.01
C MET A 175 -8.74 15.54 -7.23
N ILE A 176 -7.56 15.88 -6.73
CA ILE A 176 -6.40 15.00 -6.70
C ILE A 176 -6.05 14.74 -5.24
N THR A 177 -5.80 13.48 -4.88
CA THR A 177 -5.34 13.12 -3.54
C THR A 177 -4.48 11.87 -3.57
N ASP A 178 -3.54 11.78 -2.64
CA ASP A 178 -2.73 10.59 -2.36
C ASP A 178 -3.04 10.01 -0.96
N ASN A 179 -4.10 10.52 -0.30
CA ASN A 179 -4.51 10.21 1.07
C ASN A 179 -6.02 10.49 1.24
N GLY A 180 -6.50 10.57 2.48
CA GLY A 180 -7.86 11.05 2.79
C GLY A 180 -8.06 12.54 2.48
N ARG A 181 -9.12 12.88 1.73
CA ARG A 181 -9.55 14.25 1.45
C ARG A 181 -11.07 14.34 1.48
N HIS A 182 -11.58 15.42 2.09
CA HIS A 182 -12.99 15.79 2.09
C HIS A 182 -13.10 17.20 1.51
N GLU A 183 -13.98 17.38 0.52
CA GLU A 183 -14.27 18.68 -0.05
C GLU A 183 -15.76 18.95 -0.15
N GLU A 184 -16.13 20.21 0.11
CA GLU A 184 -17.46 20.70 -0.19
C GLU A 184 -17.60 20.98 -1.69
N LEU A 185 -18.73 20.59 -2.26
CA LEU A 185 -19.11 20.97 -3.62
C LEU A 185 -20.63 21.17 -3.70
N GLN A 186 -21.09 21.94 -4.67
CA GLN A 186 -22.53 22.20 -4.84
C GLN A 186 -22.95 21.81 -6.24
N LEU A 187 -23.58 20.64 -6.36
CA LEU A 187 -24.22 20.20 -7.59
C LEU A 187 -25.72 20.06 -7.36
N PRO A 188 -26.57 20.43 -8.33
CA PRO A 188 -28.01 20.18 -8.22
C PRO A 188 -28.31 18.66 -8.13
N PRO A 189 -29.55 18.28 -7.78
CA PRO A 189 -29.99 16.90 -7.98
C PRO A 189 -29.88 16.52 -9.47
N GLY A 190 -29.50 15.28 -9.76
CA GLY A 190 -29.32 14.82 -11.13
C GLY A 190 -28.52 13.53 -11.27
N GLU A 191 -28.20 13.22 -12.52
CA GLU A 191 -27.32 12.09 -12.88
C GLU A 191 -25.97 12.63 -13.35
N TYR A 192 -24.90 11.97 -12.89
CA TYR A 192 -23.52 12.34 -13.13
C TYR A 192 -22.67 11.11 -13.48
N LEU A 193 -21.48 11.36 -14.04
CA LEU A 193 -20.42 10.38 -14.15
C LEU A 193 -19.37 10.71 -13.08
N LEU A 194 -19.12 9.77 -12.18
CA LEU A 194 -18.01 9.81 -11.24
C LEU A 194 -16.88 8.97 -11.82
N MET A 195 -15.72 9.56 -12.03
CA MET A 195 -14.55 8.87 -12.55
C MET A 195 -13.45 8.89 -11.52
N VAL A 196 -12.81 7.74 -11.32
CA VAL A 196 -11.71 7.54 -10.39
C VAL A 196 -10.53 7.00 -11.19
N GLU A 197 -9.43 7.74 -11.25
CA GLU A 197 -8.24 7.43 -12.06
C GLU A 197 -7.00 7.34 -11.15
N SER A 198 -6.15 6.35 -11.38
CA SER A 198 -4.85 6.23 -10.69
C SER A 198 -3.73 6.95 -11.45
N PHE A 199 -2.79 7.55 -10.71
CA PHE A 199 -1.55 8.10 -11.26
C PHE A 199 -0.41 7.09 -11.29
N GLY A 200 -0.66 5.91 -11.87
CA GLY A 200 0.40 4.98 -12.24
C GLY A 200 0.73 3.89 -11.21
N THR A 201 -0.04 3.74 -10.13
CA THR A 201 0.23 2.71 -9.12
C THR A 201 -1.02 1.94 -8.72
N ALA A 202 -0.85 0.64 -8.47
CA ALA A 202 -1.89 -0.24 -7.92
C ALA A 202 -2.16 0.10 -6.44
N GLY A 203 -3.43 0.04 -6.03
CA GLY A 203 -3.81 0.40 -4.67
C GLY A 203 -5.31 0.51 -4.47
N GLU A 204 -5.72 0.52 -3.21
CA GLU A 204 -7.10 0.72 -2.79
C GLU A 204 -7.48 2.20 -2.73
N TYR A 205 -8.76 2.45 -2.99
CA TYR A 205 -9.42 3.71 -2.73
C TYR A 205 -10.80 3.49 -2.12
N SER A 206 -11.30 4.49 -1.41
CA SER A 206 -12.68 4.57 -0.97
C SER A 206 -13.23 5.96 -1.24
N PHE A 207 -14.53 6.06 -1.49
CA PHE A 207 -15.20 7.34 -1.64
C PHE A 207 -16.65 7.30 -1.16
N ARG A 208 -17.16 8.47 -0.80
CA ARG A 208 -18.58 8.70 -0.51
C ARG A 208 -18.97 10.10 -0.96
N VAL A 209 -20.11 10.18 -1.66
CA VAL A 209 -20.67 11.46 -2.12
C VAL A 209 -21.88 11.79 -1.25
N HIS A 210 -21.91 12.96 -0.62
CA HIS A 210 -22.95 13.35 0.32
C HIS A 210 -23.97 14.28 -0.31
N THR A 211 -25.23 14.18 0.14
CA THR A 211 -26.27 15.17 -0.20
C THR A 211 -26.53 16.16 0.93
N ALA A 212 -27.02 17.35 0.56
CA ALA A 212 -27.43 18.36 1.53
C ALA A 212 -28.63 17.83 2.35
N GLY A 213 -28.40 17.52 3.62
CA GLY A 213 -29.43 17.05 4.55
C GLY A 213 -29.06 15.80 5.34
N THR A 214 -28.00 15.10 4.94
CA THR A 214 -27.36 14.00 5.68
C THR A 214 -26.17 14.54 6.47
N SER A 215 -26.42 15.39 7.46
CA SER A 215 -25.40 15.65 8.49
C SER A 215 -25.29 14.42 9.39
N ASP A 216 -24.06 13.95 9.59
CA ASP A 216 -23.68 12.76 10.36
C ASP A 216 -24.44 12.61 11.69
N GLN A 217 -25.31 11.60 11.76
CA GLN A 217 -25.68 10.93 13.02
C GLN A 217 -25.11 9.51 13.00
N GLU A 218 -23.79 9.40 12.88
CA GLU A 218 -23.09 8.17 13.24
C GLU A 218 -21.79 8.56 13.96
N GLY A 219 -21.95 9.07 15.18
CA GLY A 219 -20.81 9.61 15.94
C GLY A 219 -21.18 10.40 17.19
N ALA A 220 -22.17 9.97 17.97
CA ALA A 220 -22.30 10.40 19.37
C ALA A 220 -23.18 9.41 20.14
N ALA A 221 -22.56 8.40 20.75
CA ALA A 221 -23.14 7.79 21.93
C ALA A 221 -23.21 8.90 23.00
N ALA A 222 -24.37 9.54 23.10
CA ALA A 222 -24.65 10.50 24.15
C ALA A 222 -24.60 9.74 25.49
N GLU A 223 -23.60 10.06 26.31
CA GLU A 223 -23.67 9.89 27.76
C GLU A 223 -24.91 10.64 28.24
N GLN A 224 -25.99 9.89 28.46
CA GLN A 224 -27.19 10.41 29.08
C GLN A 224 -26.94 10.50 30.58
N THR A 225 -26.43 11.66 30.98
CA THR A 225 -26.43 12.12 32.36
C THR A 225 -27.88 12.29 32.81
N THR A 226 -28.33 11.45 33.74
CA THR A 226 -29.48 11.73 34.59
C THR A 226 -29.01 11.69 36.05
N ALA A 227 -28.86 12.88 36.62
CA ALA A 227 -28.68 13.08 38.05
C ALA A 227 -29.91 13.82 38.59
N ASP A 228 -30.63 13.16 39.48
CA ASP A 228 -31.33 13.71 40.66
C ASP A 228 -32.19 12.57 41.26
N SER A 229 -32.30 12.32 42.56
CA SER A 229 -31.63 12.75 43.78
C SER A 229 -32.31 11.99 44.94
N LEU A 230 -31.57 11.70 46.01
CA LEU A 230 -31.99 11.62 47.43
C LEU A 230 -32.53 10.31 48.08
N VAL A 231 -31.68 9.77 48.98
CA VAL A 231 -31.90 9.48 50.44
C VAL A 231 -31.68 8.03 50.93
N SER A 232 -30.60 7.91 51.72
CA SER A 232 -30.39 7.21 53.01
C SER A 232 -30.92 5.79 53.24
N ASP A 233 -30.00 4.88 53.55
CA ASP A 233 -29.72 4.36 54.91
C ASP A 233 -29.44 2.84 54.99
N GLN A 234 -28.50 2.50 55.88
CA GLN A 234 -28.20 1.20 56.50
C GLN A 234 -27.27 0.17 55.80
N SER A 235 -26.03 0.12 56.31
CA SER A 235 -25.26 -1.12 56.54
C SER A 235 -25.88 -1.94 57.71
N PRO A 236 -25.56 -3.24 57.88
CA PRO A 236 -24.30 -3.62 58.56
C PRO A 236 -23.58 -4.90 58.05
N GLU A 237 -22.27 -4.92 58.31
CA GLU A 237 -21.37 -6.00 58.76
C GLU A 237 -21.42 -7.42 58.14
N THR A 238 -20.27 -7.92 57.66
CA THR A 238 -19.34 -8.75 58.47
C THR A 238 -18.05 -9.14 57.71
N ASP A 239 -16.94 -8.82 58.38
CA ASP A 239 -15.59 -9.39 58.47
C ASP A 239 -14.74 -9.90 57.27
N PRO A 240 -13.44 -9.50 57.23
CA PRO A 240 -12.44 -9.95 56.27
C PRO A 240 -11.59 -11.14 56.79
N ILE A 241 -11.18 -12.04 55.87
CA ILE A 241 -10.12 -13.02 56.16
C ILE A 241 -8.77 -12.45 55.73
N THR A 242 -7.93 -12.24 56.74
CA THR A 242 -6.48 -12.01 56.61
C THR A 242 -5.76 -13.35 56.75
N ILE A 243 -4.79 -13.65 55.87
CA ILE A 243 -3.63 -14.47 56.24
C ILE A 243 -2.36 -13.66 55.94
N ASN A 244 -1.52 -13.62 56.97
CA ASN A 244 -0.32 -12.82 57.11
C ASN A 244 0.90 -13.36 56.36
N LYS A 245 1.70 -12.39 55.89
CA LYS A 245 3.16 -12.23 56.01
C LYS A 245 4.10 -13.40 55.73
N GLY A 246 4.96 -13.17 54.74
CA GLY A 246 6.37 -13.49 54.77
C GLY A 246 7.12 -12.38 54.04
N ASP A 247 7.60 -11.40 54.81
CA ASP A 247 8.36 -10.23 54.39
C ASP A 247 9.85 -10.57 54.26
N GLU A 248 10.61 -9.63 53.70
CA GLU A 248 12.08 -9.48 53.71
C GLU A 248 12.89 -10.23 52.64
N SER A 249 13.86 -9.65 51.94
CA SER A 249 14.35 -8.26 51.83
C SER A 249 15.38 -8.27 50.69
N ALA A 250 15.60 -7.10 50.11
CA ALA A 250 16.60 -6.76 49.10
C ALA A 250 18.05 -7.17 49.46
N VAL A 251 18.92 -7.23 48.44
CA VAL A 251 20.25 -6.59 48.39
C VAL A 251 20.95 -6.98 47.06
N SER A 252 21.20 -5.98 46.22
CA SER A 252 22.43 -5.87 45.40
C SER A 252 23.46 -5.10 46.25
N PRO A 253 24.81 -5.18 46.07
CA PRO A 253 25.47 -4.72 44.84
C PRO A 253 26.89 -5.30 44.54
N ASP A 254 27.53 -4.68 43.53
CA ASP A 254 28.96 -4.44 43.27
C ASP A 254 29.75 -5.27 42.22
N ASP A 255 29.99 -4.60 41.08
CA ASP A 255 31.26 -4.22 40.43
C ASP A 255 32.57 -4.95 40.82
N ASN A 256 33.32 -5.41 39.80
CA ASN A 256 34.57 -4.74 39.36
C ASN A 256 35.38 -5.49 38.27
N ASN A 257 36.11 -4.66 37.51
CA ASN A 257 37.39 -4.88 36.78
C ASN A 257 37.36 -5.60 35.41
N ASP A 258 38.11 -5.20 34.38
CA ASP A 258 39.16 -4.17 34.23
C ASP A 258 39.36 -3.88 32.71
N GLU A 259 39.61 -2.61 32.38
CA GLU A 259 40.38 -2.19 31.18
C GLU A 259 41.89 -2.19 31.51
N PRO A 260 42.77 -2.18 30.49
CA PRO A 260 43.57 -0.96 30.33
C PRO A 260 43.85 -0.52 28.87
N ALA A 261 43.52 0.75 28.59
CA ALA A 261 44.30 1.87 28.04
C ALA A 261 45.42 1.71 26.95
N ALA A 262 45.26 2.54 25.90
CA ALA A 262 46.17 3.54 25.28
C ALA A 262 47.14 3.19 24.10
N SER A 263 46.76 3.68 22.90
CA SER A 263 47.39 4.51 21.81
C SER A 263 48.92 4.79 21.80
N PRO A 264 49.59 5.30 20.70
CA PRO A 264 49.06 6.16 19.61
C PRO A 264 49.73 6.09 18.18
N ASP A 265 49.24 7.01 17.33
CA ASP A 265 49.83 7.72 16.17
C ASP A 265 49.75 7.17 14.72
N ASP A 266 48.78 7.75 13.99
CA ASP A 266 48.94 8.62 12.81
C ASP A 266 50.03 8.29 11.77
N ASN A 267 49.58 7.94 10.56
CA ASN A 267 49.93 8.69 9.36
C ASN A 267 48.84 8.59 8.29
N ASN A 268 48.47 9.78 7.80
CA ASN A 268 47.61 10.09 6.67
C ASN A 268 47.87 9.23 5.42
N ASP A 269 46.79 8.83 4.77
CA ASP A 269 46.54 9.17 3.36
C ASP A 269 45.04 9.12 3.08
N GLU A 270 44.43 10.30 2.91
CA GLU A 270 43.11 10.49 2.30
C GLU A 270 43.10 9.93 0.87
N PRO A 271 41.95 9.40 0.44
CA PRO A 271 41.46 9.78 -0.87
C PRO A 271 40.11 10.48 -0.75
N ALA A 272 40.09 11.65 -1.40
CA ALA A 272 38.98 12.56 -1.64
C ALA A 272 37.58 11.95 -1.61
N ALA A 273 36.72 12.54 -0.78
CA ALA A 273 35.27 12.41 -0.85
C ALA A 273 34.77 12.80 -2.24
N SER A 274 34.27 11.83 -3.00
CA SER A 274 33.41 12.06 -4.15
C SER A 274 32.06 12.60 -3.64
N PRO A 275 31.48 13.67 -4.22
CA PRO A 275 30.22 14.21 -3.74
C PRO A 275 29.11 13.17 -3.95
N GLY A 276 28.59 12.68 -2.84
CA GLY A 276 27.47 11.74 -2.81
C GLY A 276 26.29 12.28 -3.60
N ALA A 277 25.84 11.52 -4.60
CA ALA A 277 24.59 11.75 -5.29
C ALA A 277 23.45 11.66 -4.26
N LYS A 278 22.94 12.82 -3.83
CA LYS A 278 21.66 12.90 -3.13
C LYS A 278 20.59 12.37 -4.09
N GLY A 279 19.82 11.37 -3.66
CA GLY A 279 18.70 10.85 -4.43
C GLY A 279 17.69 11.96 -4.79
N PRO A 280 16.90 11.78 -5.87
CA PRO A 280 16.05 12.83 -6.45
C PRO A 280 15.08 13.48 -5.45
N VAL A 281 14.67 12.74 -4.41
CA VAL A 281 13.77 13.21 -3.34
C VAL A 281 14.44 14.22 -2.40
N ALA A 282 15.75 14.12 -2.18
CA ALA A 282 16.49 15.03 -1.30
C ALA A 282 16.85 16.35 -2.01
N TRP A 283 16.97 16.35 -3.34
CA TRP A 283 17.16 17.58 -4.13
C TRP A 283 15.88 18.42 -4.22
N LEU A 284 14.72 17.77 -4.31
CA LEU A 284 13.40 18.43 -4.37
C LEU A 284 13.04 19.18 -3.08
N LYS A 285 13.46 18.67 -1.92
CA LYS A 285 13.18 19.31 -0.61
C LYS A 285 14.01 20.57 -0.34
N GLU A 286 15.21 20.69 -0.91
CA GLU A 286 16.11 21.84 -0.66
C GLU A 286 15.90 23.01 -1.65
N ASN A 287 15.27 22.81 -2.81
CA ASN A 287 15.25 23.81 -3.89
C ASN A 287 13.87 24.38 -4.28
N LEU A 288 12.77 23.93 -3.67
CA LEU A 288 11.42 24.44 -3.97
C LEU A 288 10.87 25.24 -2.78
N LEU A 289 11.09 26.55 -2.81
CA LEU A 289 10.40 27.51 -1.97
C LEU A 289 9.17 28.05 -2.72
N SER A 290 8.02 27.87 -2.08
CA SER A 290 6.65 28.37 -2.38
C SER A 290 5.69 27.44 -3.15
N PRO A 291 4.45 27.25 -2.64
CA PRO A 291 3.39 26.43 -3.26
C PRO A 291 2.98 26.86 -4.68
N GLU A 292 3.23 28.11 -5.05
CA GLU A 292 2.83 28.66 -6.36
C GLU A 292 3.69 28.13 -7.52
N THR A 293 4.90 27.65 -7.24
CA THR A 293 5.81 27.10 -8.26
C THR A 293 5.45 25.66 -8.64
N PHE A 294 4.80 24.92 -7.74
CA PHE A 294 4.45 23.50 -7.93
C PHE A 294 3.29 23.32 -8.93
N VAL A 295 2.30 24.22 -8.88
CA VAL A 295 1.18 24.24 -9.84
C VAL A 295 1.66 24.59 -11.26
N GLY A 296 2.68 25.45 -11.38
CA GLY A 296 3.26 25.81 -12.67
C GLY A 296 3.99 24.65 -13.38
N ALA A 297 4.74 23.83 -12.65
CA ALA A 297 5.50 22.72 -13.24
C ALA A 297 4.58 21.57 -13.72
N ILE A 298 3.50 21.28 -12.98
CA ILE A 298 2.54 20.23 -13.34
C ILE A 298 1.71 20.63 -14.56
N VAL A 299 1.26 21.89 -14.63
CA VAL A 299 0.51 22.40 -15.78
C VAL A 299 1.37 22.41 -17.05
N VAL A 300 2.67 22.72 -16.97
CA VAL A 300 3.58 22.69 -18.12
C VAL A 300 3.85 21.25 -18.60
N GLY A 301 4.02 20.28 -17.69
CA GLY A 301 4.22 18.87 -18.06
C GLY A 301 3.03 18.28 -18.81
N VAL A 302 1.81 18.55 -18.34
CA VAL A 302 0.56 18.09 -18.98
C VAL A 302 0.32 18.81 -20.32
N LEU A 303 0.67 20.09 -20.44
CA LEU A 303 0.52 20.84 -21.70
C LEU A 303 1.52 20.37 -22.78
N VAL A 304 2.77 20.08 -22.40
CA VAL A 304 3.82 19.64 -23.34
C VAL A 304 3.48 18.27 -23.94
N ASN A 305 2.94 17.35 -23.13
CA ASN A 305 2.52 16.03 -23.64
C ASN A 305 1.28 16.13 -24.55
N LYS A 306 0.29 16.97 -24.23
CA LYS A 306 -0.87 17.21 -25.11
C LYS A 306 -0.49 17.89 -26.44
N ILE A 307 0.51 18.77 -26.44
CA ILE A 307 0.99 19.42 -27.68
C ILE A 307 1.82 18.43 -28.52
N SER A 308 2.67 17.59 -27.91
CA SER A 308 3.38 16.52 -28.63
C SER A 308 2.43 15.53 -29.29
N ASP A 309 1.34 15.16 -28.61
CA ASP A 309 0.36 14.20 -29.12
C ASP A 309 -0.54 14.80 -30.24
N LEU A 310 -0.75 16.12 -30.22
CA LEU A 310 -1.41 16.85 -31.31
C LEU A 310 -0.50 17.10 -32.52
N LEU A 311 0.82 17.16 -32.33
CA LEU A 311 1.80 17.33 -33.40
C LEU A 311 2.18 15.99 -34.07
N SER A 312 2.10 14.86 -33.35
CA SER A 312 2.29 13.52 -33.91
C SER A 312 1.13 13.11 -34.82
N LYS A 313 -0.11 13.42 -34.44
CA LYS A 313 -1.34 13.14 -35.23
C LYS A 313 -1.52 13.99 -36.48
N LYS A 314 -0.62 14.94 -36.77
CA LYS A 314 -0.66 15.82 -37.95
C LYS A 314 0.37 15.47 -39.02
N LYS A 315 1.17 14.42 -38.80
CA LYS A 315 1.99 13.76 -39.81
C LYS A 315 1.42 12.37 -40.05
N ASP A 316 0.34 12.32 -40.81
CA ASP A 316 0.03 11.31 -41.85
C ASP A 316 -1.38 11.58 -42.41
#